data_AF-A0A359EFB3-F1
#
_entry.id   AF-A0A359EFB3-F1
#
_cell.length_a   1.000
_cell.length_b   1.000
_cell.length_c   1.000
_cell.angle_alpha   90.00
_cell.angle_beta   90.00
_cell.angle_gamma   90.00
#
_symmetry.space_group_name_H-M   'P 1'
#
loop_
_entity.id
_entity.type
_entity.pdbx_description
1 polymer ?
#
loop_
_entity_poly.entity_id
_entity_poly.type
_entity_poly.pdbx_seq_one_letter_code
_entity_poly.pdbx_strand_id
1 'polypeptide(L)'
;MHQIYLWDRENPTASPREAGTGDWPAFSPDGRDLLTTLQTPHQTYLTAYPLNGSELLLLQPLRLPGSVLGLVWGDVKVSGAIVNLNIPTPTPLYTPALIDDPRVPFGRKQVNDLTGVTAPYPQLHDAVDEAFYAFQDRLAFRTGWDLLSSLENAYVPLTSVLEPGRQGDWLYTGRAFAVNTVPLTAGWMAVVREDYGPETYWRIYLRARFQDGSQGAPLHDLPWDFNARYSGLPRPYEQGGMLAETVPTGYWVDMTWLAAAYDWEVLPALANWRTLYSAARFNQFVKTDGLDWKSAMLELYPPEALQTATPIPTPTMTLSPTPWWYKSPTPTPTVTNTPTATHTATSTSTPTPTITPTPTHTGTATQTGTPTQTLTPTLSPTVTPSPTHTLTPSITPSPTLRIPPTETRKP
;
A
#
# COMPACT_ATOMS: atom_id res chain seq x y z
N MET A 1 2.48 18.34 11.87
CA MET A 1 3.86 18.80 11.51
C MET A 1 4.70 18.84 12.77
N HIS A 2 5.95 18.38 12.69
CA HIS A 2 6.87 18.34 13.82
C HIS A 2 7.47 19.71 14.11
N GLN A 3 7.70 20.01 15.39
CA GLN A 3 8.32 21.25 15.83
C GLN A 3 9.76 21.00 16.25
N ILE A 4 10.64 21.92 15.87
CA ILE A 4 12.06 21.87 16.18
C ILE A 4 12.30 22.76 17.40
N TYR A 5 12.89 22.16 18.43
CA TYR A 5 13.28 22.86 19.65
C TYR A 5 14.79 22.86 19.80
N LEU A 6 15.35 24.01 20.19
CA LEU A 6 16.75 24.16 20.53
C LEU A 6 16.90 24.05 22.03
N TRP A 7 17.73 23.11 22.44
CA TRP A 7 18.11 22.91 23.83
C TRP A 7 19.54 23.38 24.05
N ASP A 8 19.74 24.16 25.11
CA ASP A 8 21.07 24.63 25.51
C ASP A 8 21.72 23.60 26.42
N ARG A 9 22.79 22.98 25.94
CA ARG A 9 23.56 21.99 26.71
C ARG A 9 24.24 22.61 27.94
N GLU A 10 24.67 23.87 27.85
CA GLU A 10 25.36 24.55 28.95
C GLU A 10 24.38 25.01 30.04
N ASN A 11 23.10 25.17 29.69
CA ASN A 11 22.03 25.44 30.65
C ASN A 11 20.89 24.42 30.51
N PRO A 12 21.11 23.17 30.96
CA PRO A 12 20.20 22.06 30.70
C PRO A 12 18.82 22.22 31.37
N THR A 13 18.74 23.08 32.38
CA THR A 13 17.50 23.40 33.11
C THR A 13 16.66 24.48 32.42
N ALA A 14 17.20 25.19 31.43
CA ALA A 14 16.43 26.16 30.68
C ALA A 14 15.41 25.47 29.78
N SER A 15 14.22 26.08 29.66
CA SER A 15 13.21 25.62 28.71
C SER A 15 13.75 25.69 27.27
N PRO A 16 13.59 24.63 26.45
CA PRO A 16 13.95 24.69 25.05
C PRO A 16 13.21 25.81 24.32
N ARG A 17 13.88 26.47 23.38
CA ARG A 17 13.26 27.49 22.51
C ARG A 17 12.80 26.86 21.20
N GLU A 18 11.66 27.28 20.69
CA GLU A 18 11.19 26.88 19.38
C GLU A 18 12.04 27.56 18.28
N ALA A 19 12.49 26.78 17.28
CA ALA A 19 13.26 27.27 16.14
C ALA A 19 12.43 27.40 14.86
N GLY A 20 11.35 26.62 14.78
CA GLY A 20 10.55 26.46 13.57
C GLY A 20 10.01 25.04 13.45
N THR A 21 9.42 24.76 12.30
CA THR A 21 8.78 23.47 12.00
C THR A 21 9.68 22.66 11.08
N GLY A 22 9.70 21.34 11.26
CA GLY A 22 10.37 20.43 10.32
C GLY A 22 11.09 19.25 10.95
N ASP A 23 11.79 18.52 10.08
CA ASP A 23 12.45 17.25 10.32
C ASP A 23 13.88 17.26 9.80
N TRP A 24 14.77 16.49 10.44
CA TRP A 24 16.19 16.43 10.13
C TRP A 24 16.91 17.80 10.16
N PRO A 25 16.79 18.57 11.25
CA PRO A 25 17.47 19.86 11.35
C PRO A 25 18.99 19.72 11.27
N ALA A 26 19.62 20.58 10.47
CA ALA A 26 21.07 20.70 10.36
C ALA A 26 21.49 22.17 10.56
N PHE A 27 22.32 22.41 11.56
CA PHE A 27 22.92 23.72 11.80
C PHE A 27 23.90 24.07 10.69
N SER A 28 23.82 25.32 10.23
CA SER A 28 24.87 25.96 9.44
C SER A 28 26.22 25.92 10.17
N PRO A 29 27.35 25.96 9.45
CA PRO A 29 28.68 25.89 10.08
C PRO A 29 28.97 27.03 11.06
N ASP A 30 28.34 28.20 10.89
CA ASP A 30 28.47 29.34 11.80
C ASP A 30 27.42 29.34 12.94
N GLY A 31 26.51 28.36 12.93
CA GLY A 31 25.47 28.17 13.94
C GLY A 31 24.37 29.22 13.92
N ARG A 32 24.27 30.03 12.86
CA ARG A 32 23.29 31.12 12.78
C ARG A 32 21.99 30.72 12.11
N ASP A 33 22.06 29.73 11.24
CA ASP A 33 20.95 29.28 10.41
C ASP A 33 20.69 27.79 10.61
N LEU A 34 19.46 27.37 10.35
CA LEU A 34 18.98 26.01 10.47
C LEU A 34 18.35 25.56 9.15
N LEU A 35 18.95 24.58 8.49
CA LEU A 35 18.35 23.89 7.35
C LEU A 35 17.50 22.73 7.85
N THR A 36 16.32 22.53 7.29
CA THR A 36 15.45 21.41 7.70
C THR A 36 14.51 21.01 6.57
N THR A 37 13.84 19.87 6.73
CA THR A 37 12.79 19.42 5.82
C THR A 37 11.41 19.65 6.39
N LEU A 38 10.43 19.90 5.53
CA LEU A 38 9.01 19.87 5.89
C LEU A 38 8.37 18.67 5.20
N GLN A 39 7.82 17.74 5.98
CA GLN A 39 7.14 16.57 5.47
C GLN A 39 5.62 16.79 5.49
N THR A 40 4.97 16.48 4.38
CA THR A 40 3.52 16.26 4.27
C THR A 40 3.28 14.79 3.92
N PRO A 41 2.03 14.29 3.94
CA PRO A 41 1.75 12.89 3.63
C PRO A 41 2.28 12.41 2.27
N HIS A 42 2.42 13.32 1.30
CA HIS A 42 2.76 12.98 -0.08
C HIS A 42 4.00 13.72 -0.62
N GLN A 43 4.54 14.68 0.12
CA GLN A 43 5.58 15.58 -0.39
C GLN A 43 6.60 15.92 0.69
N THR A 44 7.84 16.12 0.27
CA THR A 44 8.92 16.64 1.11
C THR A 44 9.39 17.97 0.54
N TYR A 45 9.60 18.93 1.43
CA TYR A 45 10.14 20.26 1.10
C TYR A 45 11.43 20.51 1.86
N LEU A 46 12.32 21.31 1.30
CA LEU A 46 13.50 21.85 1.96
C LEU A 46 13.25 23.32 2.33
N THR A 47 13.54 23.70 3.57
CA THR A 47 13.38 25.07 4.07
C THR A 47 14.54 25.44 4.99
N ALA A 48 14.70 26.74 5.26
CA ALA A 48 15.73 27.22 6.18
C ALA A 48 15.23 28.38 7.05
N TYR A 49 15.61 28.34 8.33
CA TYR A 49 15.24 29.32 9.36
C TYR A 49 16.48 30.06 9.88
N PRO A 50 16.41 31.38 10.11
CA PRO A 50 17.45 32.08 10.84
C PRO A 50 17.24 31.89 12.35
N LEU A 51 18.32 31.64 13.10
CA LEU A 51 18.28 31.47 14.57
C LEU A 51 18.45 32.78 15.34
N ASN A 52 18.49 33.91 14.63
CA ASN A 52 18.59 35.25 15.19
C ASN A 52 17.24 35.80 15.72
N GLY A 53 16.17 35.01 15.67
CA GLY A 53 14.83 35.40 16.12
C GLY A 53 14.00 36.14 15.07
N SER A 54 14.45 36.19 13.81
CA SER A 54 13.64 36.69 12.71
C SER A 54 12.56 35.69 12.31
N GLU A 55 11.35 36.18 12.03
CA GLU A 55 10.24 35.36 11.53
C GLU A 55 10.33 35.09 10.01
N LEU A 56 11.30 35.70 9.32
CA LEU A 56 11.46 35.52 7.88
C LEU A 56 12.26 34.26 7.56
N LEU A 57 11.70 33.40 6.71
CA LEU A 57 12.42 32.23 6.18
C LEU A 57 13.61 32.66 5.32
N LEU A 58 14.75 32.01 5.52
CA LEU A 58 15.94 32.17 4.67
C LEU A 58 15.75 31.50 3.31
N LEU A 59 15.05 30.38 3.30
CA LEU A 59 14.71 29.63 2.09
C LEU A 59 13.20 29.34 2.12
N GLN A 60 12.49 29.79 1.09
CA GLN A 60 11.10 29.41 0.90
C GLN A 60 11.01 27.89 0.64
N PRO A 61 9.97 27.18 1.12
CA PRO A 61 9.86 25.73 0.98
C PRO A 61 10.04 25.27 -0.47
N LEU A 62 11.16 24.61 -0.74
CA LEU A 62 11.52 24.08 -2.04
C LEU A 62 11.08 22.61 -2.11
N ARG A 63 10.14 22.28 -3.00
CA ARG A 63 9.71 20.90 -3.19
C ARG A 63 10.88 20.04 -3.67
N LEU A 64 11.10 18.93 -2.99
CA LEU A 64 12.09 17.93 -3.38
C LEU A 64 11.42 16.81 -4.20
N PRO A 65 12.14 16.21 -5.17
CA PRO A 65 11.62 15.12 -5.99
C PRO A 65 11.48 13.80 -5.23
N GLY A 66 11.95 13.73 -3.98
CA GLY A 66 11.85 12.56 -3.12
C GLY A 66 12.22 12.92 -1.68
N SER A 67 12.22 11.92 -0.81
CA SER A 67 12.48 12.15 0.62
C SER A 67 13.95 12.27 0.95
N VAL A 68 14.19 12.80 2.14
CA VAL A 68 15.51 13.11 2.68
C VAL A 68 15.77 12.22 3.88
N LEU A 69 16.92 11.54 3.88
CA LEU A 69 17.38 10.67 4.97
C LEU A 69 18.41 11.35 5.87
N GLY A 70 18.78 12.58 5.55
CA GLY A 70 19.74 13.37 6.31
C GLY A 70 20.11 14.65 5.56
N LEU A 71 20.54 15.65 6.31
CA LEU A 71 20.98 16.95 5.81
C LEU A 71 22.33 17.30 6.43
N VAL A 72 23.21 17.88 5.62
CA VAL A 72 24.50 18.39 6.09
C VAL A 72 24.89 19.62 5.29
N TRP A 73 25.50 20.58 5.96
CA TRP A 73 26.12 21.74 5.32
C TRP A 73 27.54 21.40 4.89
N GLY A 74 27.93 21.85 3.70
CA GLY A 74 29.30 21.65 3.22
C GLY A 74 29.70 22.66 2.16
N ASP A 75 30.96 23.06 2.20
CA ASP A 75 31.58 23.85 1.14
C ASP A 75 31.87 22.96 -0.05
N VAL A 76 30.93 22.90 -1.00
CA VAL A 76 31.21 22.27 -2.29
C VAL A 76 32.04 23.24 -3.11
N LYS A 77 33.33 22.95 -3.33
CA LYS A 77 34.12 23.62 -4.35
C LYS A 77 33.57 23.22 -5.72
N VAL A 78 32.53 23.92 -6.15
CA VAL A 78 31.94 23.75 -7.46
C VAL A 78 32.97 24.24 -8.48
N SER A 79 33.78 23.32 -9.02
CA SER A 79 34.61 23.64 -10.18
C SER A 79 33.70 24.12 -11.33
N GLY A 80 34.14 25.08 -12.13
CA GLY A 80 33.34 25.69 -13.21
C GLY A 80 32.73 24.69 -14.22
N ALA A 81 33.11 23.42 -14.16
CA ALA A 81 32.51 22.31 -14.92
C ALA A 81 31.04 22.01 -14.56
N ILE A 82 30.53 22.37 -13.37
CA ILE A 82 29.13 22.11 -13.00
C ILE A 82 28.15 23.07 -13.72
N VAL A 83 28.62 24.23 -14.18
CA VAL A 83 27.78 25.24 -14.86
C VAL A 83 27.31 24.76 -16.24
N ASN A 84 27.96 23.74 -16.82
CA ASN A 84 27.61 23.12 -18.11
C ASN A 84 27.38 21.61 -18.00
N LEU A 85 26.85 21.11 -16.87
CA LEU A 85 26.37 19.74 -16.85
C LEU A 85 25.12 19.66 -17.72
N ASN A 86 25.25 18.97 -18.85
CA ASN A 86 24.11 18.33 -19.49
C ASN A 86 23.62 17.25 -18.53
N ILE A 87 22.85 17.64 -17.50
CA ILE A 87 22.33 16.72 -16.49
C ILE A 87 21.46 15.73 -17.25
N PRO A 88 21.88 14.46 -17.39
CA PRO A 88 21.09 13.50 -18.14
C PRO A 88 19.74 13.38 -17.44
N THR A 89 18.66 13.39 -18.22
CA THR A 89 17.33 13.11 -17.69
C THR A 89 17.41 11.77 -16.94
N PRO A 90 17.06 11.73 -15.64
CA PRO A 90 17.14 10.50 -14.88
C PRO A 90 16.25 9.44 -15.53
N THR A 91 16.75 8.21 -15.61
CA THR A 91 15.96 7.08 -16.09
C THR A 91 14.73 6.94 -15.19
N PRO A 92 13.51 6.85 -15.74
CA PRO A 92 12.31 6.67 -14.94
C PRO A 92 12.36 5.34 -14.18
N LEU A 93 11.74 5.29 -13.00
CA LEU A 93 11.74 4.09 -12.16
C LEU A 93 10.91 2.95 -12.75
N TYR A 94 9.93 3.28 -13.59
CA TYR A 94 9.10 2.36 -14.36
C TYR A 94 8.61 3.06 -15.63
N THR A 95 8.06 2.29 -16.58
CA THR A 95 7.43 2.84 -17.78
C THR A 95 6.13 2.07 -18.01
N PRO A 96 4.96 2.74 -17.99
CA PRO A 96 3.69 2.07 -18.25
C PRO A 96 3.67 1.40 -19.61
N ALA A 97 3.14 0.18 -19.69
CA ALA A 97 3.01 -0.60 -20.92
C ALA A 97 1.55 -0.96 -21.17
N LEU A 98 0.78 0.03 -21.63
CA LEU A 98 -0.66 -0.13 -21.85
C LEU A 98 -0.94 -1.15 -22.96
N ILE A 99 -1.83 -2.11 -22.65
CA ILE A 99 -2.31 -3.10 -23.60
C ILE A 99 -3.67 -2.63 -24.15
N ASP A 100 -3.70 -2.39 -25.47
CA ASP A 100 -4.94 -2.08 -26.18
C ASP A 100 -5.65 -3.38 -26.57
N ASP A 101 -6.55 -3.88 -25.72
CA ASP A 101 -7.38 -5.05 -26.04
C ASP A 101 -8.67 -4.62 -26.78
N PRO A 102 -8.82 -4.95 -28.07
CA PRO A 102 -10.01 -4.59 -28.86
C PRO A 102 -11.30 -5.26 -28.38
N ARG A 103 -11.21 -6.23 -27.46
CA ARG A 103 -12.38 -6.86 -26.82
C ARG A 103 -12.98 -5.98 -25.73
N VAL A 104 -12.25 -4.99 -25.23
CA VAL A 104 -12.72 -4.08 -24.18
C VAL A 104 -13.61 -3.02 -24.83
N PRO A 105 -14.94 -3.05 -24.60
CA PRO A 105 -15.84 -2.22 -25.37
C PRO A 105 -15.73 -0.74 -24.99
N PHE A 106 -15.92 0.13 -25.99
CA PHE A 106 -16.13 1.58 -25.82
C PHE A 106 -14.94 2.35 -25.22
N GLY A 107 -13.70 1.89 -25.44
CA GLY A 107 -12.50 2.60 -24.98
C GLY A 107 -12.28 2.56 -23.46
N ARG A 108 -12.98 1.66 -22.77
CA ARG A 108 -12.69 1.32 -21.37
C ARG A 108 -11.32 0.69 -21.25
N LYS A 109 -10.78 0.75 -20.04
CA LYS A 109 -9.53 0.12 -19.66
C LYS A 109 -9.79 -1.25 -19.06
N GLN A 110 -8.75 -2.06 -19.04
CA GLN A 110 -8.80 -3.40 -18.47
C GLN A 110 -8.06 -3.47 -17.14
N VAL A 111 -8.36 -4.53 -16.40
CA VAL A 111 -7.55 -4.99 -15.29
C VAL A 111 -6.80 -6.24 -15.71
N ASN A 112 -5.52 -6.30 -15.36
CA ASN A 112 -4.61 -7.40 -15.65
C ASN A 112 -4.41 -8.24 -14.40
N ASP A 113 -4.32 -9.56 -14.57
CA ASP A 113 -3.96 -10.46 -13.47
C ASP A 113 -2.46 -10.28 -13.12
N LEU A 114 -2.19 -10.07 -11.84
CA LEU A 114 -0.85 -9.97 -11.27
C LEU A 114 -0.22 -11.36 -11.16
N THR A 115 0.58 -11.72 -12.18
CA THR A 115 1.40 -12.92 -12.17
C THR A 115 2.37 -12.89 -10.99
N GLY A 116 2.44 -14.00 -10.23
CA GLY A 116 3.32 -14.14 -9.07
C GLY A 116 2.79 -13.53 -7.77
N VAL A 117 1.59 -12.94 -7.79
CA VAL A 117 0.94 -12.36 -6.61
C VAL A 117 -0.27 -13.19 -6.21
N THR A 118 -0.36 -13.52 -4.92
CA THR A 118 -1.51 -14.22 -4.34
C THR A 118 -2.45 -13.22 -3.67
N ALA A 119 -3.71 -13.18 -4.07
CA ALA A 119 -4.77 -12.41 -3.44
C ALA A 119 -6.14 -13.01 -3.81
N PRO A 120 -7.24 -12.65 -3.11
CA PRO A 120 -8.60 -13.04 -3.52
C PRO A 120 -8.95 -12.56 -4.94
N TYR A 121 -8.58 -11.31 -5.25
CA TYR A 121 -8.66 -10.73 -6.59
C TYR A 121 -7.31 -10.06 -6.91
N PRO A 122 -6.37 -10.80 -7.54
CA PRO A 122 -5.01 -10.33 -7.80
C PRO A 122 -4.98 -9.55 -9.12
N GLN A 123 -5.79 -8.50 -9.24
CA GLN A 123 -5.95 -7.74 -10.48
C GLN A 123 -5.60 -6.27 -10.23
N LEU A 124 -4.92 -5.64 -11.18
CA LEU A 124 -4.71 -4.19 -11.18
C LEU A 124 -5.03 -3.61 -12.55
N HIS A 125 -5.39 -2.33 -12.57
CA HIS A 125 -5.57 -1.57 -13.78
C HIS A 125 -4.27 -1.55 -14.59
N ASP A 126 -4.37 -1.78 -15.90
CA ASP A 126 -3.25 -1.84 -16.87
C ASP A 126 -2.35 -0.57 -16.93
N ALA A 127 -2.73 0.49 -16.22
CA ALA A 127 -1.95 1.73 -16.16
C ALA A 127 -1.03 1.79 -14.93
N VAL A 128 -1.18 0.86 -13.98
CA VAL A 128 -0.52 0.92 -12.68
C VAL A 128 0.21 -0.38 -12.32
N ASP A 129 0.05 -1.45 -13.10
CA ASP A 129 0.68 -2.75 -12.85
C ASP A 129 2.21 -2.71 -13.04
N GLU A 130 2.76 -1.99 -14.03
CA GLU A 130 4.23 -1.81 -14.10
C GLU A 130 4.78 -1.05 -12.89
N ALA A 131 4.04 -0.05 -12.40
CA ALA A 131 4.43 0.69 -11.20
C ALA A 131 4.39 -0.23 -9.95
N PHE A 132 3.43 -1.15 -9.89
CA PHE A 132 3.34 -2.14 -8.83
C PHE A 132 4.54 -3.09 -8.86
N TYR A 133 4.87 -3.67 -10.02
CA TYR A 133 5.99 -4.60 -10.14
C TYR A 133 7.34 -3.94 -9.84
N ALA A 134 7.57 -2.73 -10.35
CA ALA A 134 8.79 -1.98 -10.05
C ALA A 134 8.92 -1.66 -8.56
N PHE A 135 7.80 -1.32 -7.90
CA PHE A 135 7.76 -1.13 -6.45
C PHE A 135 8.01 -2.43 -5.68
N GLN A 136 7.39 -3.54 -6.08
CA GLN A 136 7.58 -4.87 -5.48
C GLN A 136 9.05 -5.30 -5.51
N ASP A 137 9.69 -5.24 -6.68
CA ASP A 137 11.10 -5.60 -6.85
C ASP A 137 12.00 -4.75 -5.94
N ARG A 138 11.74 -3.44 -5.91
CA ARG A 138 12.51 -2.52 -5.07
C ARG A 138 12.30 -2.77 -3.59
N LEU A 139 11.06 -3.01 -3.16
CA LEU A 139 10.73 -3.28 -1.77
C LEU A 139 11.42 -4.57 -1.33
N ALA A 140 11.25 -5.66 -2.08
CA ALA A 140 11.87 -6.96 -1.80
C ALA A 140 13.40 -6.87 -1.73
N PHE A 141 14.03 -6.07 -2.60
CA PHE A 141 15.47 -5.81 -2.53
C PHE A 141 15.88 -5.10 -1.23
N ARG A 142 15.12 -4.09 -0.80
CA ARG A 142 15.44 -3.27 0.38
C ARG A 142 15.18 -4.00 1.69
N THR A 143 14.11 -4.80 1.77
CA THR A 143 13.73 -5.57 2.95
C THR A 143 14.42 -6.94 3.00
N GLY A 144 14.82 -7.50 1.86
CA GLY A 144 15.35 -8.86 1.75
C GLY A 144 14.29 -9.97 1.73
N TRP A 145 13.00 -9.60 1.65
CA TRP A 145 11.86 -10.52 1.54
C TRP A 145 10.67 -9.81 0.87
N ASP A 146 9.83 -10.56 0.15
CA ASP A 146 8.74 -9.99 -0.62
C ASP A 146 7.42 -9.98 0.17
N LEU A 147 6.97 -8.78 0.54
CA LEU A 147 5.65 -8.58 1.16
C LEU A 147 4.53 -8.62 0.11
N LEU A 148 4.77 -8.10 -1.09
CA LEU A 148 3.75 -7.86 -2.11
C LEU A 148 3.44 -9.09 -2.96
N SER A 149 4.21 -10.18 -2.82
CA SER A 149 3.84 -11.49 -3.38
C SER A 149 2.54 -12.04 -2.80
N SER A 150 2.08 -11.53 -1.65
CA SER A 150 0.81 -11.90 -1.04
C SER A 150 0.09 -10.67 -0.51
N LEU A 151 -1.06 -10.35 -1.10
CA LEU A 151 -1.86 -9.18 -0.75
C LEU A 151 -3.14 -9.58 -0.01
N GLU A 152 -3.69 -8.65 0.76
CA GLU A 152 -5.05 -8.79 1.27
C GLU A 152 -6.03 -8.69 0.10
N ASN A 153 -5.85 -7.69 -0.78
CA ASN A 153 -6.59 -7.52 -2.03
C ASN A 153 -5.80 -6.59 -2.99
N ALA A 154 -5.98 -6.76 -4.30
CA ALA A 154 -5.58 -5.77 -5.31
C ALA A 154 -6.80 -5.18 -6.05
N TYR A 155 -7.93 -5.90 -6.04
CA TYR A 155 -9.15 -5.45 -6.67
C TYR A 155 -10.37 -5.92 -5.87
N VAL A 156 -11.50 -5.24 -6.04
CA VAL A 156 -12.80 -5.69 -5.54
C VAL A 156 -13.85 -5.45 -6.64
N PRO A 157 -14.61 -6.46 -7.07
CA PRO A 157 -15.67 -6.25 -8.07
C PRO A 157 -16.86 -5.51 -7.45
N LEU A 158 -17.60 -4.73 -8.26
CA LEU A 158 -18.81 -4.01 -7.82
C LEU A 158 -19.91 -4.89 -7.19
N THR A 159 -19.89 -6.19 -7.48
CA THR A 159 -20.81 -7.17 -6.88
C THR A 159 -20.44 -7.55 -5.44
N SER A 160 -19.26 -7.16 -4.97
CA SER A 160 -18.78 -7.39 -3.60
C SER A 160 -18.91 -6.11 -2.78
N VAL A 161 -19.49 -6.25 -1.58
CA VAL A 161 -19.71 -5.14 -0.67
C VAL A 161 -18.58 -5.09 0.35
N LEU A 162 -17.84 -3.99 0.37
CA LEU A 162 -16.90 -3.69 1.45
C LEU A 162 -17.64 -3.18 2.69
N GLU A 163 -16.93 -3.15 3.82
CA GLU A 163 -17.46 -2.72 5.10
C GLU A 163 -18.05 -1.29 5.04
N PRO A 164 -19.01 -0.97 5.93
CA PRO A 164 -19.63 0.34 5.97
C PRO A 164 -18.58 1.48 6.02
N GLY A 165 -18.74 2.46 5.14
CA GLY A 165 -17.79 3.57 4.97
C GLY A 165 -16.75 3.38 3.87
N ARG A 166 -16.68 2.19 3.25
CA ARG A 166 -15.74 1.88 2.14
C ARG A 166 -16.40 1.78 0.77
N GLN A 167 -17.55 2.43 0.57
CA GLN A 167 -18.26 2.41 -0.71
C GLN A 167 -17.49 3.14 -1.84
N GLY A 168 -16.68 4.15 -1.47
CA GLY A 168 -15.77 4.87 -2.38
C GLY A 168 -14.33 4.37 -2.29
N ASP A 169 -14.13 3.09 -2.00
CA ASP A 169 -12.78 2.54 -1.89
C ASP A 169 -12.11 2.38 -3.26
N TRP A 170 -10.83 2.71 -3.34
CA TRP A 170 -10.07 2.66 -4.58
C TRP A 170 -9.78 1.23 -5.06
N LEU A 171 -9.95 0.20 -4.22
CA LEU A 171 -9.88 -1.19 -4.67
C LEU A 171 -10.88 -1.51 -5.78
N TYR A 172 -12.03 -0.81 -5.82
CA TYR A 172 -13.00 -0.97 -6.91
C TYR A 172 -12.48 -0.49 -8.27
N THR A 173 -11.51 0.43 -8.28
CA THR A 173 -10.97 1.05 -9.49
C THR A 173 -9.83 0.25 -10.13
N GLY A 174 -9.33 -0.80 -9.44
CA GLY A 174 -8.09 -1.49 -9.84
C GLY A 174 -6.82 -0.65 -9.70
N ARG A 175 -6.89 0.57 -9.14
CA ARG A 175 -5.74 1.47 -8.94
C ARG A 175 -5.25 1.51 -7.49
N ALA A 176 -5.48 0.45 -6.75
CA ALA A 176 -5.08 0.34 -5.35
C ALA A 176 -4.70 -1.09 -5.01
N PHE A 177 -3.91 -1.28 -3.96
CA PHE A 177 -3.73 -2.57 -3.33
C PHE A 177 -3.72 -2.43 -1.82
N ALA A 178 -4.11 -3.51 -1.14
CA ALA A 178 -4.08 -3.65 0.30
C ALA A 178 -3.10 -4.76 0.70
N VAL A 179 -2.12 -4.44 1.53
CA VAL A 179 -1.16 -5.43 2.04
C VAL A 179 -1.74 -6.23 3.20
N ASN A 180 -1.28 -7.46 3.35
CA ASN A 180 -1.64 -8.29 4.49
C ASN A 180 -1.17 -7.66 5.81
N THR A 181 -2.00 -7.76 6.84
CA THR A 181 -1.72 -7.23 8.18
C THR A 181 -1.07 -8.27 9.11
N VAL A 182 -0.94 -9.54 8.67
CA VAL A 182 -0.27 -10.60 9.44
C VAL A 182 1.16 -10.24 9.87
N PRO A 183 2.00 -9.58 9.04
CA PRO A 183 3.34 -9.17 9.47
C PRO A 183 3.32 -8.18 10.65
N LEU A 184 2.24 -7.42 10.85
CA LEU A 184 2.10 -6.50 11.99
C LEU A 184 2.03 -7.27 13.30
N THR A 185 1.18 -8.29 13.36
CA THR A 185 1.04 -9.13 14.56
C THR A 185 2.26 -10.03 14.78
N ALA A 186 2.99 -10.37 13.71
CA ALA A 186 4.23 -11.12 13.78
C ALA A 186 5.47 -10.27 14.18
N GLY A 187 5.33 -8.95 14.33
CA GLY A 187 6.45 -8.05 14.64
C GLY A 187 7.43 -7.84 13.47
N TRP A 188 7.00 -8.12 12.24
CA TRP A 188 7.73 -7.88 10.99
C TRP A 188 7.29 -6.60 10.28
N MET A 189 6.20 -5.99 10.75
CA MET A 189 5.71 -4.69 10.31
C MET A 189 5.43 -3.84 11.55
N ALA A 190 5.73 -2.55 11.46
CA ALA A 190 5.38 -1.55 12.45
C ALA A 190 4.63 -0.41 11.74
N VAL A 191 3.66 0.17 12.43
CA VAL A 191 2.86 1.28 11.90
C VAL A 191 3.03 2.48 12.81
N VAL A 192 3.44 3.62 12.27
CA VAL A 192 3.60 4.87 13.02
C VAL A 192 2.49 5.83 12.61
N ARG A 193 1.89 6.49 13.59
CA ARG A 193 0.81 7.44 13.38
C ARG A 193 1.38 8.82 13.04
N GLU A 194 0.85 9.44 12.00
CA GLU A 194 1.16 10.82 11.63
C GLU A 194 -0.14 11.63 11.53
N ASP A 195 -0.27 12.69 12.34
CA ASP A 195 -1.46 13.55 12.29
C ASP A 195 -1.13 14.85 11.52
N TYR A 196 -1.94 15.13 10.50
CA TYR A 196 -1.85 16.33 9.67
C TYR A 196 -3.19 17.08 9.74
N GLY A 197 -3.27 18.06 10.63
CA GLY A 197 -4.54 18.76 10.90
C GLY A 197 -5.59 17.78 11.48
N PRO A 198 -6.80 17.69 10.90
CA PRO A 198 -7.82 16.74 11.35
C PRO A 198 -7.63 15.32 10.82
N GLU A 199 -6.71 15.13 9.87
CA GLU A 199 -6.50 13.85 9.19
C GLU A 199 -5.40 13.04 9.88
N THR A 200 -5.63 11.73 9.99
CA THR A 200 -4.65 10.78 10.50
C THR A 200 -4.13 9.94 9.35
N TYR A 201 -2.83 9.95 9.15
CA TYR A 201 -2.09 9.13 8.21
C TYR A 201 -1.24 8.10 8.98
N TRP A 202 -0.75 7.11 8.24
CA TRP A 202 0.03 6.03 8.80
C TRP A 202 1.25 5.75 7.94
N ARG A 203 2.41 5.64 8.59
CA ARG A 203 3.62 5.12 7.98
C ARG A 203 3.79 3.65 8.30
N ILE A 204 4.06 2.86 7.27
CA ILE A 204 4.40 1.45 7.40
C ILE A 204 5.90 1.28 7.32
N TYR A 205 6.45 0.58 8.31
CA TYR A 205 7.83 0.13 8.35
C TYR A 205 7.88 -1.40 8.33
N LEU A 206 8.77 -1.95 7.51
CA LEU A 206 9.01 -3.39 7.42
C LEU A 206 10.35 -3.74 8.01
N ARG A 207 10.40 -4.79 8.82
CA ARG A 207 11.64 -5.25 9.42
C ARG A 207 12.57 -5.79 8.33
N ALA A 208 13.80 -5.29 8.27
CA ALA A 208 14.78 -5.78 7.30
C ALA A 208 15.19 -7.23 7.62
N ARG A 209 15.52 -8.01 6.60
CA ARG A 209 16.03 -9.38 6.76
C ARG A 209 17.40 -9.36 7.42
N PHE A 210 18.29 -8.49 6.95
CA PHE A 210 19.61 -8.29 7.55
C PHE A 210 19.53 -7.16 8.58
N GLN A 211 19.90 -7.49 9.81
CA GLN A 211 19.85 -6.59 10.98
C GLN A 211 21.24 -6.07 11.38
N ASP A 212 22.17 -6.08 10.41
CA ASP A 212 23.57 -5.66 10.56
C ASP A 212 23.82 -4.21 10.08
N GLY A 213 22.75 -3.50 9.68
CA GLY A 213 22.80 -2.15 9.14
C GLY A 213 23.08 -2.06 7.65
N SER A 214 23.23 -3.18 6.95
CA SER A 214 23.29 -3.19 5.47
C SER A 214 21.93 -2.88 4.82
N GLN A 215 20.84 -3.09 5.54
CA GLN A 215 19.46 -2.85 5.11
C GLN A 215 18.69 -2.06 6.18
N GLY A 216 17.87 -1.13 5.73
CA GLY A 216 17.01 -0.32 6.60
C GLY A 216 17.78 0.68 7.48
N ALA A 217 17.07 1.26 8.45
CA ALA A 217 17.59 2.16 9.46
C ALA A 217 16.90 1.87 10.81
N PRO A 218 17.51 2.22 11.95
CA PRO A 218 16.82 2.16 13.24
C PRO A 218 15.54 3.01 13.21
N LEU A 219 14.47 2.49 13.81
CA LEU A 219 13.26 3.28 14.01
C LEU A 219 13.48 4.24 15.18
N HIS A 220 12.93 5.44 15.09
CA HIS A 220 13.03 6.46 16.14
C HIS A 220 11.67 6.78 16.79
N ASP A 221 10.57 6.44 16.11
CA ASP A 221 9.22 6.72 16.56
C ASP A 221 8.56 5.51 17.21
N LEU A 222 7.66 5.79 18.16
CA LEU A 222 6.83 4.74 18.79
C LEU A 222 5.74 4.30 17.80
N PRO A 223 5.68 3.00 17.46
CA PRO A 223 4.56 2.48 16.68
C PRO A 223 3.23 2.62 17.41
N TRP A 224 2.15 2.64 16.65
CA TRP A 224 0.78 2.54 17.15
C TRP A 224 0.39 1.07 17.29
N ASP A 225 0.11 0.64 18.51
CA ASP A 225 -0.44 -0.67 18.81
C ASP A 225 -1.98 -0.64 18.65
N PHE A 226 -2.45 -1.20 17.55
CA PHE A 226 -3.88 -1.37 17.30
C PHE A 226 -4.51 -2.42 18.22
N ASN A 227 -3.77 -3.43 18.67
CA ASN A 227 -4.31 -4.52 19.50
C ASN A 227 -4.68 -4.04 20.91
N ALA A 228 -4.08 -2.95 21.38
CA ALA A 228 -4.41 -2.35 22.66
C ALA A 228 -5.90 -1.99 22.82
N ARG A 229 -6.64 -1.79 21.73
CA ARG A 229 -8.10 -1.58 21.77
C ARG A 229 -8.88 -2.76 22.36
N TYR A 230 -8.29 -3.95 22.33
CA TYR A 230 -8.86 -5.18 22.87
C TYR A 230 -8.40 -5.48 24.31
N SER A 231 -7.64 -4.58 24.95
CA SER A 231 -7.12 -4.76 26.32
C SER A 231 -8.18 -4.69 27.43
N GLY A 232 -9.40 -4.23 27.11
CA GLY A 232 -10.46 -3.95 28.09
C GLY A 232 -10.30 -2.61 28.83
N LEU A 233 -9.24 -1.84 28.53
CA LEU A 233 -9.04 -0.51 29.09
C LEU A 233 -9.81 0.55 28.28
N PRO A 234 -10.51 1.50 28.94
CA PRO A 234 -11.31 2.52 28.24
C PRO A 234 -10.49 3.40 27.29
N ARG A 235 -9.31 3.86 27.73
CA ARG A 235 -8.50 4.82 26.96
C ARG A 235 -8.01 4.24 25.61
N PRO A 236 -7.36 3.07 25.54
CA PRO A 236 -7.00 2.47 24.25
C PRO A 236 -8.21 2.13 23.36
N TYR A 237 -9.35 1.74 23.96
CA TYR A 237 -10.57 1.49 23.20
C TYR A 237 -11.09 2.74 22.49
N GLU A 238 -11.22 3.86 23.23
CA GLU A 238 -11.67 5.15 22.67
C GLU A 238 -10.69 5.74 21.65
N GLN A 239 -9.40 5.49 21.83
CA GLN A 239 -8.34 6.00 20.94
C GLN A 239 -8.10 5.11 19.72
N GLY A 240 -8.70 3.90 19.67
CA GLY A 240 -8.46 2.94 18.60
C GLY A 240 -7.08 2.29 18.65
N GLY A 241 -6.50 2.16 19.84
CA GLY A 241 -5.15 1.67 20.09
C GLY A 241 -4.41 2.61 21.03
N MET A 242 -3.10 2.42 21.14
CA MET A 242 -2.21 3.31 21.90
C MET A 242 -0.81 3.29 21.31
N LEU A 243 0.04 4.25 21.69
CA LEU A 243 1.47 4.15 21.40
C LEU A 243 2.06 2.92 22.11
N ALA A 244 2.93 2.20 21.41
CA ALA A 244 3.72 1.13 21.97
C ALA A 244 4.58 1.64 23.14
N GLU A 245 4.98 0.73 24.03
CA GLU A 245 5.78 1.09 25.21
C GLU A 245 7.24 1.39 24.87
N THR A 246 7.76 0.79 23.80
CA THR A 246 9.15 0.92 23.38
C THR A 246 9.26 1.04 21.88
N VAL A 247 10.32 1.71 21.42
CA VAL A 247 10.67 1.74 20.01
C VAL A 247 11.28 0.39 19.64
N PRO A 248 10.73 -0.34 18.63
CA PRO A 248 11.29 -1.59 18.17
C PRO A 248 12.77 -1.47 17.82
N THR A 249 13.57 -2.40 18.35
CA THR A 249 14.99 -2.46 18.03
C THR A 249 15.23 -3.01 16.62
N GLY A 250 16.44 -2.82 16.12
CA GLY A 250 16.87 -3.32 14.82
C GLY A 250 16.64 -2.34 13.69
N TYR A 251 16.71 -2.85 12.46
CA TYR A 251 16.67 -2.07 11.24
C TYR A 251 15.37 -2.30 10.48
N TRP A 252 14.80 -1.19 10.03
CA TRP A 252 13.47 -1.10 9.44
C TRP A 252 13.54 -0.33 8.12
N VAL A 253 12.72 -0.74 7.16
CA VAL A 253 12.57 -0.11 5.84
C VAL A 253 11.24 0.62 5.84
N ASP A 254 11.28 1.93 5.61
CA ASP A 254 10.08 2.74 5.40
C ASP A 254 9.44 2.37 4.04
N MET A 255 8.36 1.60 4.12
CA MET A 255 7.61 1.15 2.94
C MET A 255 6.78 2.28 2.37
N THR A 256 6.15 3.10 3.22
CA THR A 256 5.30 4.21 2.79
C THR A 256 6.10 5.21 1.96
N TRP A 257 7.30 5.53 2.41
CA TRP A 257 8.22 6.34 1.64
C TRP A 257 8.60 5.69 0.30
N LEU A 258 8.99 4.41 0.34
CA LEU A 258 9.42 3.72 -0.87
C LEU A 258 8.29 3.64 -1.90
N ALA A 259 7.05 3.44 -1.46
CA ALA A 259 5.85 3.42 -2.30
C ALA A 259 5.65 4.77 -3.00
N ALA A 260 5.80 5.89 -2.28
CA ALA A 260 5.66 7.23 -2.84
C ALA A 260 6.67 7.52 -3.97
N ALA A 261 7.85 6.91 -3.95
CA ALA A 261 8.81 7.04 -5.06
C ALA A 261 8.32 6.39 -6.37
N TYR A 262 7.38 5.45 -6.28
CA TYR A 262 6.71 4.81 -7.42
C TYR A 262 5.29 5.36 -7.63
N ASP A 263 5.03 6.57 -7.13
CA ASP A 263 3.76 7.28 -7.22
C ASP A 263 2.57 6.56 -6.55
N TRP A 264 2.86 5.68 -5.59
CA TRP A 264 1.84 5.09 -4.72
C TRP A 264 1.62 5.97 -3.49
N GLU A 265 0.38 6.38 -3.31
CA GLU A 265 -0.08 7.31 -2.30
C GLU A 265 -0.79 6.58 -1.16
N VAL A 266 -0.59 7.07 0.07
CA VAL A 266 -1.37 6.65 1.23
C VAL A 266 -2.59 7.55 1.37
N LEU A 267 -3.72 7.00 1.81
CA LEU A 267 -4.92 7.80 2.05
C LEU A 267 -5.13 8.00 3.55
N PRO A 268 -5.78 9.12 3.96
CA PRO A 268 -6.07 9.33 5.36
C PRO A 268 -7.01 8.23 5.87
N ALA A 269 -6.89 7.93 7.15
CA ALA A 269 -7.82 7.10 7.87
C ALA A 269 -9.23 7.70 7.82
N LEU A 270 -10.25 6.85 7.74
CA LEU A 270 -11.64 7.32 7.78
C LEU A 270 -11.98 7.84 9.18
N ALA A 271 -12.96 8.75 9.28
CA ALA A 271 -13.31 9.41 10.55
C ALA A 271 -13.62 8.43 11.71
N ASN A 272 -14.10 7.23 11.40
CA ASN A 272 -14.45 6.17 12.35
C ASN A 272 -13.30 5.16 12.62
N TRP A 273 -12.05 5.42 12.22
CA TRP A 273 -10.93 4.48 12.40
C TRP A 273 -10.66 4.07 13.85
N ARG A 274 -11.02 4.95 14.80
CA ARG A 274 -10.88 4.66 16.22
C ARG A 274 -11.78 3.51 16.66
N THR A 275 -12.99 3.43 16.12
CA THR A 275 -13.95 2.37 16.45
C THR A 275 -13.84 1.17 15.51
N LEU A 276 -13.49 1.38 14.23
CA LEU A 276 -13.39 0.35 13.21
C LEU A 276 -11.94 0.17 12.74
N TYR A 277 -11.37 -1.03 12.93
CA TYR A 277 -9.96 -1.31 12.62
C TYR A 277 -9.63 -1.09 11.14
N SER A 278 -10.47 -1.59 10.23
CA SER A 278 -10.28 -1.46 8.80
C SER A 278 -10.37 -0.02 8.28
N ALA A 279 -11.10 0.85 8.99
CA ALA A 279 -11.15 2.28 8.69
C ALA A 279 -9.83 3.00 8.96
N ALA A 280 -8.87 2.39 9.68
CA ALA A 280 -7.52 2.91 9.79
C ALA A 280 -6.84 3.01 8.43
N ARG A 281 -7.14 2.08 7.50
CA ARG A 281 -6.68 2.10 6.11
C ARG A 281 -5.15 2.17 5.93
N PHE A 282 -4.39 1.90 6.99
CA PHE A 282 -2.93 2.01 6.94
C PHE A 282 -2.31 1.09 5.89
N ASN A 283 -2.93 -0.07 5.64
CA ASN A 283 -2.43 -1.10 4.74
C ASN A 283 -2.78 -0.89 3.27
N GLN A 284 -3.42 0.23 2.88
CA GLN A 284 -3.83 0.47 1.51
C GLN A 284 -3.01 1.58 0.84
N PHE A 285 -2.59 1.30 -0.39
CA PHE A 285 -1.87 2.21 -1.26
C PHE A 285 -2.66 2.42 -2.55
N VAL A 286 -2.62 3.64 -3.10
CA VAL A 286 -3.44 4.05 -4.24
C VAL A 286 -2.59 4.82 -5.23
N LYS A 287 -2.81 4.62 -6.53
CA LYS A 287 -2.18 5.40 -7.60
C LYS A 287 -3.26 6.14 -8.38
N THR A 288 -3.50 7.39 -7.97
CA THR A 288 -4.61 8.19 -8.48
C THR A 288 -4.36 8.74 -9.88
N ASP A 289 -3.09 9.01 -10.22
CA ASP A 289 -2.67 9.70 -11.45
C ASP A 289 -3.46 11.01 -11.71
N GLY A 290 -3.88 11.68 -10.63
CA GLY A 290 -4.68 12.91 -10.69
C GLY A 290 -6.17 12.71 -10.98
N LEU A 291 -6.66 11.47 -11.03
CA LEU A 291 -8.08 11.16 -11.17
C LEU A 291 -8.79 11.25 -9.81
N ASP A 292 -10.05 11.69 -9.81
CA ASP A 292 -10.94 11.41 -8.70
C ASP A 292 -11.50 9.97 -8.79
N TRP A 293 -12.04 9.47 -7.67
CA TRP A 293 -12.53 8.09 -7.60
C TRP A 293 -13.58 7.76 -8.67
N LYS A 294 -14.50 8.67 -8.97
CA LYS A 294 -15.55 8.41 -9.95
C LYS A 294 -14.97 8.36 -11.36
N SER A 295 -14.05 9.25 -11.69
CA SER A 295 -13.35 9.22 -12.98
C SER A 295 -12.57 7.92 -13.16
N ALA A 296 -11.87 7.45 -12.11
CA ALA A 296 -11.18 6.16 -12.12
C ALA A 296 -12.15 4.98 -12.29
N MET A 297 -13.31 4.99 -11.62
CA MET A 297 -14.34 3.96 -11.80
C MET A 297 -14.86 3.91 -13.24
N LEU A 298 -15.00 5.06 -13.90
CA LEU A 298 -15.47 5.15 -15.28
C LEU A 298 -14.45 4.64 -16.31
N GLU A 299 -13.18 4.46 -15.93
CA GLU A 299 -12.21 3.77 -16.78
C GLU A 299 -12.57 2.29 -16.93
N LEU A 300 -13.11 1.65 -15.88
CA LEU A 300 -13.45 0.22 -15.86
C LEU A 300 -14.93 -0.06 -16.11
N TYR A 301 -15.82 0.79 -15.60
CA TYR A 301 -17.26 0.52 -15.55
C TYR A 301 -18.06 1.52 -16.36
N PRO A 302 -19.12 1.08 -17.07
CA PRO A 302 -20.06 2.01 -17.67
C PRO A 302 -20.77 2.85 -16.60
N PRO A 303 -21.13 4.12 -16.87
CA PRO A 303 -21.84 4.98 -15.92
C PRO A 303 -23.12 4.36 -15.36
N GLU A 304 -23.80 3.53 -16.14
CA GLU A 304 -25.03 2.84 -15.76
C GLU A 304 -24.79 1.81 -14.67
N ALA A 305 -23.61 1.18 -14.62
CA ALA A 305 -23.26 0.23 -13.56
C ALA A 305 -22.99 0.92 -12.21
N LEU A 306 -22.68 2.22 -12.22
CA LEU A 306 -22.45 3.02 -11.01
C LEU A 306 -23.75 3.63 -10.46
N GLN A 307 -24.85 3.60 -11.22
CA GLN A 307 -26.16 4.01 -10.76
C GLN A 307 -26.79 2.87 -9.98
N THR A 308 -26.67 2.90 -8.65
CA THR A 308 -27.42 1.98 -7.78
C THR A 308 -28.90 2.14 -8.08
N ALA A 309 -29.56 1.10 -8.59
CA ALA A 309 -31.00 1.11 -8.78
C ALA A 309 -31.67 1.46 -7.43
N THR A 310 -32.42 2.55 -7.38
CA THR A 310 -33.16 2.96 -6.18
C THR A 310 -33.96 1.76 -5.69
N PRO A 311 -33.78 1.29 -4.45
CA PRO A 311 -34.55 0.17 -3.96
C PRO A 311 -36.03 0.56 -4.03
N ILE A 312 -36.82 -0.20 -4.80
CA ILE A 312 -38.27 -0.09 -4.74
C ILE A 312 -38.61 -0.44 -3.29
N PRO A 313 -39.20 0.48 -2.49
CA PRO A 313 -39.50 0.18 -1.11
C PRO A 313 -40.40 -1.05 -1.07
N THR A 314 -39.89 -2.15 -0.52
CA THR A 314 -40.70 -3.33 -0.25
C THR A 314 -41.84 -2.87 0.64
N PRO A 315 -43.13 -3.09 0.28
CA PRO A 315 -44.23 -2.70 1.15
C PRO A 315 -44.02 -3.38 2.51
N THR A 316 -43.69 -2.59 3.53
CA THR A 316 -43.51 -3.09 4.89
C THR A 316 -44.87 -3.53 5.38
N MET A 317 -45.07 -4.84 5.55
CA MET A 317 -46.27 -5.32 6.25
C MET A 317 -46.12 -4.92 7.72
N THR A 318 -46.82 -3.86 8.13
CA THR A 318 -46.87 -3.43 9.51
C THR A 318 -47.53 -4.51 10.36
N LEU A 319 -46.73 -5.31 11.07
CA LEU A 319 -47.20 -6.23 12.11
C LEU A 319 -47.54 -5.45 13.38
N SER A 320 -48.57 -4.61 13.31
CA SER A 320 -49.24 -4.11 14.50
C SER A 320 -50.71 -4.48 14.36
N PRO A 321 -51.28 -5.35 15.21
CA PRO A 321 -52.72 -5.46 15.29
C PRO A 321 -53.25 -4.10 15.73
N THR A 322 -53.79 -3.33 14.79
CA THR A 322 -54.61 -2.16 15.10
C THR A 322 -55.71 -2.62 16.05
N PRO A 323 -55.84 -2.05 17.25
CA PRO A 323 -56.99 -2.31 18.10
C PRO A 323 -58.26 -2.08 17.27
N TRP A 324 -59.15 -3.07 17.23
CA TRP A 324 -60.41 -3.10 16.46
C TRP A 324 -61.31 -1.83 16.52
N TRP A 325 -61.04 -0.88 17.42
CA TRP A 325 -61.78 0.36 17.62
C TRP A 325 -61.12 1.60 16.99
N TYR A 326 -59.92 1.49 16.41
CA TYR A 326 -59.24 2.63 15.75
C TYR A 326 -59.03 2.38 14.25
N LYS A 327 -59.81 3.08 13.42
CA LYS A 327 -59.54 3.19 11.97
C LYS A 327 -58.72 4.44 11.71
N SER A 328 -57.43 4.28 11.40
CA SER A 328 -56.63 5.36 10.83
C SER A 328 -57.02 5.56 9.35
N PRO A 329 -57.15 6.79 8.83
CA PRO A 329 -57.41 7.03 7.41
C PRO A 329 -56.23 6.53 6.57
N THR A 330 -56.50 5.56 5.68
CA THR A 330 -55.51 5.03 4.73
C THR A 330 -55.03 6.15 3.80
N PRO A 331 -53.73 6.49 3.77
CA PRO A 331 -53.22 7.46 2.81
C PRO A 331 -53.40 6.91 1.39
N THR A 332 -54.08 7.67 0.54
CA THR A 332 -54.26 7.35 -0.88
C THR A 332 -52.91 7.51 -1.60
N PRO A 333 -52.38 6.47 -2.28
CA PRO A 333 -51.10 6.59 -2.98
C PRO A 333 -51.21 7.59 -4.13
N THR A 334 -50.38 8.63 -4.11
CA THR A 334 -50.22 9.57 -5.23
C THR A 334 -49.36 8.90 -6.30
N VAL A 335 -49.96 8.56 -7.45
CA VAL A 335 -49.23 8.02 -8.60
C VAL A 335 -48.31 9.10 -9.15
N THR A 336 -47.01 8.99 -8.87
CA THR A 336 -45.98 9.82 -9.50
C THR A 336 -45.44 9.04 -10.69
N ASN A 337 -45.86 9.43 -11.90
CA ASN A 337 -45.34 8.85 -13.14
C ASN A 337 -43.86 9.23 -13.31
N THR A 338 -42.96 8.35 -12.91
CA THR A 338 -41.53 8.45 -13.27
C THR A 338 -41.33 7.59 -14.52
N PRO A 339 -40.90 8.15 -15.67
CA PRO A 339 -40.74 7.37 -16.89
C PRO A 339 -39.58 6.38 -16.75
N THR A 340 -39.90 5.08 -16.70
CA THR A 340 -38.93 3.99 -16.81
C THR A 340 -38.55 3.82 -18.28
N ALA A 341 -37.31 4.14 -18.63
CA ALA A 341 -36.74 3.80 -19.94
C ALA A 341 -36.41 2.30 -19.97
N THR A 342 -37.33 1.48 -20.47
CA THR A 342 -37.09 0.04 -20.69
C THR A 342 -36.39 -0.14 -22.03
N HIS A 343 -35.07 -0.26 -22.04
CA HIS A 343 -34.33 -0.71 -23.23
C HIS A 343 -33.99 -2.19 -23.10
N THR A 344 -34.65 -3.02 -23.92
CA THR A 344 -34.39 -4.45 -24.03
C THR A 344 -33.11 -4.68 -24.84
N ALA A 345 -32.02 -5.09 -24.20
CA ALA A 345 -30.85 -5.59 -24.90
C ALA A 345 -31.21 -6.91 -25.60
N THR A 346 -31.20 -6.92 -26.94
CA THR A 346 -31.38 -8.15 -27.73
C THR A 346 -30.06 -8.91 -27.74
N SER A 347 -29.92 -9.95 -26.92
CA SER A 347 -28.82 -10.91 -27.05
C SER A 347 -29.06 -11.77 -28.29
N THR A 348 -28.33 -11.52 -29.37
CA THR A 348 -28.35 -12.39 -30.56
C THR A 348 -27.56 -13.67 -30.22
N SER A 349 -28.24 -14.79 -30.03
CA SER A 349 -27.58 -16.10 -29.93
C SER A 349 -27.04 -16.50 -31.30
N THR A 350 -25.72 -16.58 -31.42
CA THR A 350 -25.05 -17.20 -32.57
C THR A 350 -25.30 -18.71 -32.51
N PRO A 351 -25.86 -19.35 -33.56
CA PRO A 351 -26.11 -20.79 -33.53
C PRO A 351 -24.79 -21.59 -33.58
N THR A 352 -24.60 -22.44 -32.58
CA THR A 352 -23.56 -23.47 -32.51
C THR A 352 -23.70 -24.47 -33.67
N PRO A 353 -22.63 -24.85 -34.39
CA PRO A 353 -22.74 -25.81 -35.50
C PRO A 353 -23.13 -27.22 -35.00
N THR A 354 -24.13 -27.80 -35.66
CA THR A 354 -24.63 -29.17 -35.44
C THR A 354 -23.61 -30.20 -35.90
N ILE A 355 -23.21 -31.11 -35.01
CA ILE A 355 -22.37 -32.27 -35.35
C ILE A 355 -23.27 -33.36 -35.96
N THR A 356 -23.08 -33.67 -37.24
CA THR A 356 -23.76 -34.76 -37.94
C THR A 356 -23.13 -36.11 -37.56
N PRO A 357 -23.89 -37.11 -37.06
CA PRO A 357 -23.35 -38.45 -36.88
C PRO A 357 -23.37 -39.23 -38.21
N THR A 358 -22.20 -39.70 -38.63
CA THR A 358 -22.02 -40.65 -39.73
C THR A 358 -22.36 -42.08 -39.25
N PRO A 359 -23.18 -42.87 -39.96
CA PRO A 359 -23.40 -44.26 -39.61
C PRO A 359 -22.29 -45.14 -40.19
N THR A 360 -21.75 -46.07 -39.40
CA THR A 360 -21.04 -47.24 -39.95
C THR A 360 -21.36 -48.45 -39.07
N HIS A 361 -22.10 -49.39 -39.64
CA HIS A 361 -22.23 -50.75 -39.11
C HIS A 361 -20.96 -51.54 -39.44
N THR A 362 -20.46 -52.36 -38.50
CA THR A 362 -20.09 -53.77 -38.70
C THR A 362 -19.85 -54.39 -37.32
N GLY A 363 -20.57 -55.48 -37.01
CA GLY A 363 -20.57 -56.09 -35.68
C GLY A 363 -19.42 -57.07 -35.43
N THR A 364 -19.30 -57.52 -34.18
CA THR A 364 -18.93 -58.88 -33.77
C THR A 364 -19.32 -59.05 -32.31
N ALA A 365 -20.11 -60.09 -32.03
CA ALA A 365 -20.52 -60.47 -30.69
C ALA A 365 -19.44 -61.31 -29.99
N THR A 366 -19.22 -61.10 -28.69
CA THR A 366 -18.74 -62.16 -27.76
C THR A 366 -19.26 -61.82 -26.36
N GLN A 367 -20.11 -62.69 -25.82
CA GLN A 367 -20.54 -62.67 -24.42
C GLN A 367 -19.53 -63.44 -23.57
N THR A 368 -19.14 -62.94 -22.38
CA THR A 368 -18.83 -63.81 -21.21
C THR A 368 -18.86 -63.01 -19.88
N GLY A 369 -19.73 -63.42 -18.94
CA GLY A 369 -19.47 -63.57 -17.48
C GLY A 369 -19.28 -62.37 -16.52
N THR A 370 -20.38 -61.93 -15.89
CA THR A 370 -20.70 -61.76 -14.44
C THR A 370 -19.58 -61.74 -13.33
N PRO A 371 -19.84 -61.29 -12.06
CA PRO A 371 -19.94 -59.91 -11.52
C PRO A 371 -19.00 -59.61 -10.29
N THR A 372 -19.09 -58.38 -9.77
CA THR A 372 -18.85 -57.95 -8.36
C THR A 372 -17.42 -57.97 -7.78
N GLN A 373 -16.90 -56.78 -7.37
CA GLN A 373 -16.61 -56.45 -5.96
C GLN A 373 -16.12 -54.99 -5.78
N THR A 374 -16.76 -54.31 -4.84
CA THR A 374 -16.40 -53.01 -4.25
C THR A 374 -15.20 -53.19 -3.33
N LEU A 375 -14.11 -52.42 -3.51
CA LEU A 375 -13.15 -52.13 -2.45
C LEU A 375 -12.62 -50.70 -2.59
N THR A 376 -12.80 -49.95 -1.51
CA THR A 376 -12.24 -48.63 -1.22
C THR A 376 -10.79 -48.78 -0.73
N PRO A 377 -9.79 -48.14 -1.35
CA PRO A 377 -8.50 -47.94 -0.68
C PRO A 377 -8.35 -46.50 -0.20
N THR A 378 -8.41 -46.34 1.12
CA THR A 378 -7.87 -45.19 1.85
C THR A 378 -6.35 -45.33 1.87
N LEU A 379 -5.60 -44.38 1.29
CA LEU A 379 -4.15 -44.30 1.48
C LEU A 379 -3.75 -42.91 1.97
N SER A 380 -3.20 -42.91 3.18
CA SER A 380 -2.55 -41.81 3.89
C SER A 380 -1.15 -41.55 3.32
N PRO A 381 -0.67 -40.30 3.21
CA PRO A 381 0.64 -40.00 2.63
C PRO A 381 1.79 -40.41 3.55
N THR A 382 2.74 -41.18 3.00
CA THR A 382 4.04 -41.47 3.64
C THR A 382 5.04 -40.38 3.26
N VAL A 383 5.51 -39.63 4.26
CA VAL A 383 6.60 -38.65 4.13
C VAL A 383 7.93 -39.39 4.03
N THR A 384 8.69 -39.13 2.97
CA THR A 384 10.07 -39.59 2.80
C THR A 384 11.03 -38.46 3.18
N PRO A 385 12.00 -38.65 4.10
CA PRO A 385 13.05 -37.65 4.35
C PRO A 385 14.11 -37.67 3.24
N SER A 386 14.36 -36.51 2.64
CA SER A 386 15.46 -36.26 1.69
C SER A 386 16.78 -36.03 2.46
N PRO A 387 17.95 -36.53 1.98
CA PRO A 387 19.21 -36.42 2.70
C PRO A 387 19.79 -35.00 2.69
N THR A 388 20.22 -34.55 3.87
CA THR A 388 20.98 -33.33 4.14
C THR A 388 22.36 -33.39 3.46
N HIS A 389 22.63 -32.48 2.53
CA HIS A 389 24.00 -32.20 2.06
C HIS A 389 24.64 -31.16 2.99
N THR A 390 25.59 -31.61 3.81
CA THR A 390 26.46 -30.77 4.63
C THR A 390 27.57 -30.18 3.76
N LEU A 391 27.55 -28.88 3.50
CA LEU A 391 28.68 -28.15 2.91
C LEU A 391 29.59 -27.63 4.03
N THR A 392 30.82 -28.13 4.05
CA THR A 392 31.91 -27.67 4.92
C THR A 392 32.58 -26.43 4.30
N PRO A 393 32.69 -25.28 4.99
CA PRO A 393 33.50 -24.17 4.49
C PRO A 393 34.99 -24.43 4.80
N SER A 394 35.79 -24.58 3.74
CA SER A 394 37.26 -24.54 3.83
C SER A 394 37.72 -23.08 3.74
N ILE A 395 38.20 -22.54 4.86
CA ILE A 395 38.87 -21.24 4.94
C ILE A 395 40.36 -21.43 4.64
N THR A 396 40.81 -20.95 3.48
CA THR A 396 42.23 -20.79 3.14
C THR A 396 42.60 -19.31 3.28
N PRO A 397 43.51 -18.91 4.18
CA PRO A 397 43.99 -17.53 4.24
C PRO A 397 44.97 -17.22 3.09
N SER A 398 44.69 -16.14 2.37
CA SER A 398 45.57 -15.55 1.34
C SER A 398 46.74 -14.80 2.00
N PRO A 399 47.99 -14.92 1.52
CA PRO A 399 49.14 -14.27 2.14
C PRO A 399 49.21 -12.76 1.82
N THR A 400 49.35 -11.97 2.89
CA THR A 400 49.61 -10.53 2.90
C THR A 400 50.96 -10.19 2.27
N LEU A 401 50.95 -9.33 1.24
CA LEU A 401 52.16 -8.73 0.67
C LEU A 401 52.81 -7.74 1.66
N ARG A 402 54.06 -8.02 2.04
CA ARG A 402 54.89 -7.22 2.95
C ARG A 402 55.80 -6.30 2.12
N ILE A 403 55.68 -4.99 2.33
CA ILE A 403 56.57 -3.96 1.73
C ILE A 403 57.88 -3.92 2.57
N PRO A 404 59.08 -3.89 1.94
CA PRO A 404 60.34 -3.76 2.66
C PRO A 404 60.62 -2.31 3.12
N PRO A 405 61.33 -2.09 4.25
CA PRO A 405 61.63 -0.76 4.74
C PRO A 405 62.80 -0.09 4.00
N THR A 406 62.66 1.22 3.79
CA THR A 406 63.67 2.13 3.24
C THR A 406 64.89 2.25 4.17
N GLU A 407 66.09 2.01 3.64
CA GLU A 407 67.36 2.31 4.32
C GLU A 407 67.65 3.82 4.33
N THR A 408 67.87 4.36 5.52
CA THR A 408 68.42 5.70 5.74
C THR A 408 69.95 5.61 5.79
N ARG A 409 70.64 6.15 4.79
CA ARG A 409 72.11 6.29 4.82
C ARG A 409 72.48 7.70 5.32
N LYS A 410 73.23 7.76 6.42
CA LYS A 410 73.90 8.96 6.95
C LYS A 410 75.42 8.73 6.99
N PRO A 411 76.24 9.79 6.85
CA PRO A 411 76.90 10.34 8.05
C PRO A 411 76.33 11.69 8.51
#